data_AF-A0A3D5W486-F1
#
_entry.id   AF-A0A3D5W486-F1
#
_cell.length_a   1.000
_cell.length_b   1.000
_cell.length_c   1.000
_cell.angle_alpha   90.00
_cell.angle_beta   90.00
_cell.angle_gamma   90.00
#
_symmetry.space_group_name_H-M   'P 1'
#
loop_
_entity.id
_entity.type
_entity.pdbx_description
1 polymer ?
#
loop_
_entity_poly.entity_id
_entity_poly.type
_entity_poly.pdbx_seq_one_letter_code
_entity_poly.pdbx_strand_id
1 'polypeptide(L)'
;NTKLPFSEKDNVDHPISLYAASKKANELMAHAYAHLYGMPTTGLRFFTVYGPWGRPDMALFKFTRGILQDEPIPVFNRGEMVRDFTYVDDIVEGVVRVIDQPAERSDGANDPDRSTSAPWRIYNIGNSHRVPLMDYIQALEKALGKQAELDLLPMQDGDVRATEADLTALESDFGYRPKMKLEEGIQRFVDWYRSYYKA
;
A
#
# COMPACT_ATOMS: atom_id res chain seq x y z
N ASN A 1 -13.79 -2.21 8.54
CA ASN A 1 -14.30 -2.90 7.33
C ASN A 1 -13.65 -4.27 7.25
N THR A 2 -14.42 -5.33 7.00
CA THR A 2 -13.92 -6.72 6.81
C THR A 2 -14.16 -7.26 5.40
N LYS A 3 -14.84 -6.50 4.54
CA LYS A 3 -15.14 -6.85 3.15
C LYS A 3 -13.90 -6.62 2.29
N LEU A 4 -13.54 -7.62 1.48
CA LEU A 4 -12.48 -7.54 0.48
C LEU A 4 -13.06 -7.77 -0.93
N PRO A 5 -12.51 -7.12 -1.98
CA PRO A 5 -11.48 -6.07 -1.89
C PRO A 5 -12.03 -4.80 -1.21
N PHE A 6 -11.16 -4.02 -0.58
CA PHE A 6 -11.54 -2.76 0.06
C PHE A 6 -11.84 -1.72 -1.01
N SER A 7 -13.06 -1.18 -1.01
CA SER A 7 -13.49 -0.14 -1.94
C SER A 7 -13.47 1.24 -1.28
N GLU A 8 -13.22 2.28 -2.08
CA GLU A 8 -13.32 3.67 -1.65
C GLU A 8 -14.74 4.04 -1.21
N LYS A 9 -15.75 3.30 -1.70
CA LYS A 9 -17.16 3.42 -1.34
C LYS A 9 -17.52 2.79 0.01
N ASP A 10 -16.61 2.00 0.59
CA ASP A 10 -16.88 1.39 1.90
C ASP A 10 -16.75 2.44 3.02
N ASN A 11 -17.54 2.27 4.09
CA ASN A 11 -17.45 3.13 5.27
C ASN A 11 -16.10 2.93 6.00
N VAL A 12 -15.48 4.04 6.41
CA VAL A 12 -14.16 4.10 7.05
C VAL A 12 -14.17 4.80 8.41
N ASP A 13 -15.32 4.85 9.09
CA ASP A 13 -15.51 5.59 10.34
C ASP A 13 -15.06 4.82 11.60
N HIS A 14 -14.56 3.59 11.42
CA HIS A 14 -14.10 2.72 12.51
C HIS A 14 -12.60 2.37 12.34
N PRO A 15 -11.68 3.36 12.43
CA PRO A 15 -10.25 3.12 12.35
C PRO A 15 -9.75 2.34 13.58
N ILE A 16 -8.90 1.35 13.35
CA ILE A 16 -8.31 0.51 14.42
C ILE A 16 -6.98 1.05 14.96
N SER A 17 -6.47 2.15 14.39
CA SER A 17 -5.22 2.79 14.81
C SER A 17 -5.32 4.31 14.72
N LEU A 18 -4.52 5.00 15.55
CA LEU A 18 -4.41 6.46 15.51
C LEU A 18 -3.88 6.95 14.15
N TYR A 19 -2.98 6.17 13.54
CA TYR A 19 -2.52 6.42 12.17
C TYR A 19 -3.69 6.45 11.19
N ALA A 20 -4.55 5.43 11.19
CA ALA A 20 -5.72 5.37 10.31
C ALA A 20 -6.69 6.52 10.57
N ALA A 21 -6.96 6.84 11.84
CA ALA A 21 -7.79 7.99 12.21
C ALA A 21 -7.23 9.31 11.67
N SER A 22 -5.92 9.53 11.78
CA SER A 22 -5.26 10.74 11.27
C SER A 22 -5.34 10.86 9.75
N LYS A 23 -5.23 9.73 9.02
CA LYS A 23 -5.36 9.71 7.56
C LYS A 23 -6.80 9.96 7.12
N LYS A 24 -7.79 9.41 7.83
CA LYS A 24 -9.20 9.75 7.57
C LYS A 24 -9.48 11.24 7.83
N ALA A 25 -8.90 11.81 8.89
CA ALA A 25 -9.01 13.24 9.15
C ALA A 25 -8.43 14.08 7.99
N ASN A 26 -7.33 13.63 7.35
CA ASN A 26 -6.79 14.31 6.16
C ASN A 26 -7.80 14.33 5.00
N GLU A 27 -8.51 13.24 4.75
CA GLU A 27 -9.56 13.18 3.72
C GLU A 27 -10.68 14.20 3.98
N LEU A 28 -11.14 14.28 5.24
CA LEU A 28 -12.19 15.21 5.66
C LEU A 28 -11.73 16.66 5.54
N MET A 29 -10.51 16.96 5.97
CA MET A 29 -9.93 18.30 5.84
C MET A 29 -9.77 18.71 4.37
N ALA A 30 -9.31 17.79 3.51
CA ALA A 30 -9.18 18.04 2.07
C ALA A 30 -10.55 18.34 1.43
N HIS A 31 -11.60 17.57 1.77
CA HIS A 31 -12.95 17.82 1.28
C HIS A 31 -13.47 19.20 1.71
N ALA A 32 -13.34 19.54 2.99
CA ALA A 32 -13.78 20.83 3.51
C ALA A 32 -13.07 22.00 2.81
N TYR A 33 -11.76 21.88 2.56
CA TYR A 33 -11.01 22.89 1.81
C TYR A 33 -11.45 22.97 0.35
N ALA A 34 -11.63 21.84 -0.33
CA ALA A 34 -12.11 21.81 -1.70
C ALA A 34 -13.52 22.42 -1.84
N HIS A 35 -14.40 22.16 -0.88
CA HIS A 35 -15.75 22.74 -0.84
C HIS A 35 -15.73 24.26 -0.65
N LEU A 36 -14.98 24.75 0.34
CA LEU A 36 -14.98 26.16 0.72
C LEU A 36 -14.22 27.05 -0.27
N TYR A 37 -13.12 26.54 -0.84
CA TYR A 37 -12.17 27.34 -1.62
C TYR A 37 -12.04 26.90 -3.08
N GLY A 38 -12.74 25.84 -3.49
CA GLY A 38 -12.68 25.33 -4.86
C GLY A 38 -11.33 24.73 -5.26
N MET A 39 -10.43 24.47 -4.31
CA MET A 39 -9.13 23.84 -4.56
C MET A 39 -9.32 22.36 -4.90
N PRO A 40 -8.96 21.89 -6.11
CA PRO A 40 -9.06 20.48 -6.44
C PRO A 40 -8.14 19.64 -5.57
N THR A 41 -8.67 18.55 -5.01
CA THR A 41 -7.89 17.65 -4.17
C THR A 41 -8.17 16.19 -4.51
N THR A 42 -7.10 15.43 -4.75
CA THR A 42 -7.17 13.99 -4.95
C THR A 42 -6.39 13.30 -3.83
N GLY A 43 -7.07 12.44 -3.07
CA GLY A 43 -6.44 11.58 -2.06
C GLY A 43 -6.18 10.18 -2.61
N LEU A 44 -4.96 9.67 -2.40
CA LEU A 44 -4.60 8.31 -2.77
C LEU A 44 -4.42 7.47 -1.48
N ARG A 45 -5.20 6.40 -1.36
CA ARG A 45 -5.08 5.41 -0.28
C ARG A 45 -4.09 4.34 -0.71
N PHE A 46 -2.87 4.48 -0.22
CA PHE A 46 -1.78 3.54 -0.49
C PHE A 46 -1.96 2.24 0.27
N PHE A 47 -1.70 1.13 -0.43
CA PHE A 47 -1.48 -0.18 0.15
C PHE A 47 0.03 -0.39 0.40
N THR A 48 0.50 -1.62 0.61
CA THR A 48 1.88 -1.84 1.09
C THR A 48 2.88 -1.62 -0.04
N VAL A 49 3.59 -0.50 -0.01
CA VAL A 49 4.63 -0.18 -1.00
C VAL A 49 5.96 -0.82 -0.64
N TYR A 50 6.66 -1.37 -1.63
CA TYR A 50 8.01 -1.92 -1.47
C TYR A 50 8.89 -1.63 -2.69
N GLY A 51 10.21 -1.73 -2.50
CA GLY A 51 11.19 -1.53 -3.58
C GLY A 51 12.45 -0.81 -3.09
N PRO A 52 13.42 -0.57 -3.99
CA PRO A 52 14.63 0.19 -3.72
C PRO A 52 14.34 1.51 -2.99
N TRP A 53 15.24 1.92 -2.09
CA TRP A 53 15.07 3.11 -1.24
C TRP A 53 13.86 3.04 -0.29
N GLY A 54 13.28 1.85 -0.10
CA GLY A 54 12.23 1.61 0.87
C GLY A 54 12.67 1.91 2.30
N ARG A 55 11.70 2.08 3.19
CA ARG A 55 11.99 2.49 4.57
C ARG A 55 12.58 1.33 5.40
N PRO A 56 13.62 1.56 6.22
CA PRO A 56 14.23 0.53 7.07
C PRO A 56 13.31 -0.10 8.12
N ASP A 57 12.19 0.53 8.44
CA ASP A 57 11.23 0.05 9.44
C ASP A 57 10.20 -0.94 8.87
N MET A 58 10.14 -1.13 7.55
CA MET A 58 9.18 -2.00 6.88
C MET A 58 9.73 -3.40 6.58
N ALA A 59 8.82 -4.35 6.37
CA ALA A 59 9.08 -5.79 6.31
C ALA A 59 10.26 -6.18 5.40
N LEU A 60 10.25 -5.76 4.12
CA LEU A 60 11.31 -6.12 3.17
C LEU A 60 12.71 -5.81 3.70
N PHE A 61 12.87 -4.61 4.23
CA PHE A 61 14.15 -4.10 4.67
C PHE A 61 14.59 -4.78 5.97
N LYS A 62 13.67 -4.87 6.94
CA LYS A 62 13.91 -5.58 8.21
C LYS A 62 14.30 -7.03 7.97
N PHE A 63 13.58 -7.72 7.10
CA PHE A 63 13.84 -9.13 6.79
C PHE A 63 15.16 -9.30 6.07
N THR A 64 15.46 -8.46 5.08
CA THR A 64 16.74 -8.52 4.36
C THR A 64 17.92 -8.35 5.31
N ARG A 65 17.84 -7.36 6.20
CA ARG A 65 18.87 -7.14 7.22
C ARG A 65 19.01 -8.35 8.15
N GLY A 66 17.90 -8.86 8.70
CA GLY A 66 17.93 -9.99 9.62
C GLY A 66 18.52 -11.24 8.98
N ILE A 67 18.06 -11.61 7.78
CA ILE A 67 18.57 -12.77 7.04
C ILE A 67 20.08 -12.63 6.77
N LEU A 68 20.53 -11.47 6.30
CA LEU A 68 21.96 -11.24 6.03
C LEU A 68 22.81 -11.31 7.31
N GLN A 69 22.27 -10.92 8.46
CA GLN A 69 22.95 -10.90 9.76
C GLN A 69 22.79 -12.18 10.58
N ASP A 70 22.14 -13.23 10.03
CA ASP A 70 21.80 -14.45 10.77
C ASP A 70 20.95 -14.16 12.03
N GLU A 71 20.08 -13.15 11.96
CA GLU A 71 19.13 -12.80 13.01
C GLU A 71 17.72 -13.30 12.64
N PRO A 72 16.97 -13.89 13.59
CA PRO A 72 15.58 -14.26 13.37
C PRO A 72 14.71 -13.07 12.95
N ILE A 73 13.88 -13.27 11.93
CA ILE A 73 12.95 -12.25 11.44
C ILE A 73 11.59 -12.40 12.13
N PRO A 74 10.99 -11.29 12.63
CA PRO A 74 9.69 -11.36 13.29
C PRO A 74 8.57 -11.54 12.26
N VAL A 75 7.80 -12.62 12.40
CA VAL A 75 6.68 -12.98 11.53
C VAL A 75 5.40 -13.05 12.36
N PHE A 76 4.61 -11.97 12.29
CA PHE A 76 3.35 -11.86 13.02
C PHE A 76 2.24 -12.73 12.43
N ASN A 77 1.20 -12.96 13.23
CA ASN A 77 0.07 -13.83 12.90
C ASN A 77 0.49 -15.25 12.46
N ARG A 78 1.62 -15.74 13.00
CA ARG A 78 2.18 -17.05 12.66
C ARG A 78 2.38 -17.28 11.14
N GLY A 79 2.66 -16.21 10.39
CA GLY A 79 2.89 -16.27 8.94
C GLY A 79 1.62 -16.29 8.07
N GLU A 80 0.43 -16.27 8.67
CA GLU A 80 -0.85 -16.30 7.93
C GLU A 80 -1.31 -14.92 7.44
N MET A 81 -0.41 -13.93 7.41
CA MET A 81 -0.74 -12.60 6.91
C MET A 81 -0.78 -12.60 5.39
N VAL A 82 -1.75 -11.88 4.84
CA VAL A 82 -1.88 -11.62 3.41
C VAL A 82 -1.82 -10.12 3.19
N ARG A 83 -1.03 -9.68 2.21
CA ARG A 83 -0.85 -8.26 1.91
C ARG A 83 -0.98 -7.99 0.43
N ASP A 84 -1.49 -6.81 0.12
CA ASP A 84 -1.38 -6.20 -1.18
C ASP A 84 -0.05 -5.44 -1.24
N PHE A 85 0.94 -6.07 -1.86
CA PHE A 85 2.27 -5.49 -2.07
C PHE A 85 2.34 -4.86 -3.46
N THR A 86 2.69 -3.58 -3.51
CA THR A 86 2.83 -2.81 -4.75
C THR A 86 4.25 -2.31 -4.88
N TYR A 87 4.86 -2.54 -6.03
CA TYR A 87 6.23 -2.10 -6.27
C TYR A 87 6.27 -0.58 -6.47
N VAL A 88 7.36 0.05 -6.02
CA VAL A 88 7.53 1.50 -6.01
C VAL A 88 7.37 2.14 -7.40
N ASP A 89 7.84 1.49 -8.47
CA ASP A 89 7.72 2.06 -9.82
C ASP A 89 6.26 2.07 -10.31
N ASP A 90 5.46 1.04 -9.97
CA ASP A 90 4.03 1.02 -10.28
C ASP A 90 3.34 2.17 -9.51
N ILE A 91 3.66 2.35 -8.23
CA ILE A 91 3.14 3.46 -7.43
C ILE A 91 3.47 4.82 -8.04
N VAL A 92 4.73 5.03 -8.44
CA VAL A 92 5.17 6.30 -9.06
C VAL A 92 4.40 6.55 -10.34
N GLU A 93 4.23 5.53 -11.18
CA GLU A 93 3.45 5.62 -12.42
C GLU A 93 2.00 6.06 -12.16
N GLY A 94 1.33 5.45 -11.17
CA GLY A 94 -0.03 5.84 -10.79
C GLY A 94 -0.14 7.26 -10.23
N VAL A 95 0.81 7.69 -9.39
CA VAL A 95 0.86 9.07 -8.87
C VAL A 95 1.05 10.09 -10.01
N VAL A 96 1.96 9.81 -10.94
CA VAL A 96 2.22 10.68 -12.11
C VAL A 96 1.01 10.77 -13.03
N ARG A 97 0.22 9.70 -13.21
CA ARG A 97 -1.02 9.76 -14.00
C ARG A 97 -2.08 10.67 -13.37
N VAL A 98 -2.18 10.65 -12.04
CA VAL A 98 -3.20 11.38 -11.28
C VAL A 98 -2.88 12.87 -11.15
N ILE A 99 -1.60 13.24 -11.01
CA ILE A 99 -1.22 14.62 -10.69
C ILE A 99 -1.63 15.65 -11.75
N ASP A 100 -1.63 15.24 -13.03
CA ASP A 100 -1.95 16.10 -14.17
C ASP A 100 -3.46 16.17 -14.49
N GLN A 101 -4.29 15.49 -13.70
CA GLN A 101 -5.74 15.42 -13.89
C GLN A 101 -6.46 15.73 -12.56
N PRO A 102 -6.61 17.03 -12.24
CA PRO A 102 -7.24 17.46 -11.00
C PRO A 102 -8.66 16.92 -10.84
N ALA A 103 -9.06 16.63 -9.60
CA ALA A 103 -10.42 16.18 -9.30
C ALA A 103 -11.48 17.20 -9.75
N GLU A 104 -12.54 16.71 -10.37
CA GLU A 104 -13.72 17.50 -10.71
C GLU A 104 -14.86 17.22 -9.73
N ARG A 105 -15.88 18.08 -9.73
CA ARG A 105 -17.13 17.81 -9.00
C ARG A 105 -17.83 16.65 -9.69
N SER A 106 -18.32 15.69 -8.91
CA SER A 106 -19.04 14.56 -9.48
C SER A 106 -20.48 14.94 -9.87
N ASP A 107 -20.97 14.36 -10.95
CA ASP A 107 -22.39 14.37 -11.27
C ASP A 107 -23.16 13.38 -10.37
N GLY A 108 -24.44 13.65 -10.10
CA GLY A 108 -25.32 12.73 -9.39
C GLY A 108 -25.35 12.92 -7.87
N ALA A 109 -25.09 11.85 -7.11
CA ALA A 109 -25.14 11.85 -5.64
C ALA A 109 -23.74 11.94 -5.03
N ASN A 110 -23.64 12.45 -3.80
CA ASN A 110 -22.40 12.35 -3.03
C ASN A 110 -22.14 10.88 -2.68
N ASP A 111 -20.92 10.42 -2.92
CA ASP A 111 -20.42 9.12 -2.49
C ASP A 111 -19.28 9.32 -1.47
N PRO A 112 -18.90 8.28 -0.70
CA PRO A 112 -17.78 8.39 0.24
C PRO A 112 -16.42 8.74 -0.39
N ASP A 113 -16.28 8.70 -1.71
CA ASP A 113 -15.05 8.89 -2.47
C ASP A 113 -15.12 10.02 -3.52
N ARG A 114 -16.27 10.70 -3.68
CA ARG A 114 -16.44 11.88 -4.57
C ARG A 114 -17.53 12.80 -4.06
N SER A 115 -17.46 14.08 -4.44
CA SER A 115 -18.44 15.07 -4.02
C SER A 115 -19.04 15.86 -5.17
N THR A 116 -20.35 16.10 -5.09
CA THR A 116 -21.09 16.96 -6.03
C THR A 116 -20.88 18.45 -5.72
N SER A 117 -20.49 18.78 -4.50
CA SER A 117 -20.31 20.16 -4.03
C SER A 117 -18.85 20.61 -3.93
N ALA A 118 -17.89 19.72 -4.18
CA ALA A 118 -16.45 19.99 -4.07
C ALA A 118 -15.65 19.22 -5.13
N PRO A 119 -14.61 19.82 -5.74
CA PRO A 119 -13.66 19.11 -6.60
C PRO A 119 -12.75 18.19 -5.76
N TRP A 120 -13.33 17.10 -5.24
CA TRP A 120 -12.69 16.20 -4.28
C TRP A 120 -12.92 14.75 -4.68
N ARG A 121 -11.82 13.97 -4.66
CA ARG A 121 -11.83 12.57 -5.10
C ARG A 121 -10.86 11.72 -4.28
N ILE A 122 -11.26 10.48 -3.98
CA ILE A 122 -10.39 9.47 -3.36
C ILE A 122 -10.26 8.28 -4.30
N TYR A 123 -9.04 7.75 -4.40
CA TYR A 123 -8.75 6.48 -5.06
C TYR A 123 -7.90 5.59 -4.16
N ASN A 124 -8.11 4.28 -4.24
CA ASN A 124 -7.15 3.29 -3.82
C ASN A 124 -6.03 3.20 -4.86
N ILE A 125 -4.79 3.04 -4.39
CA ILE A 125 -3.63 2.73 -5.23
C ILE A 125 -2.85 1.57 -4.61
N GLY A 126 -2.68 0.52 -5.39
CA GLY A 126 -2.21 -0.79 -4.91
C GLY A 126 -1.88 -1.73 -6.06
N ASN A 127 -1.93 -3.05 -5.80
CA ASN A 127 -1.68 -4.11 -6.79
C ASN A 127 -2.93 -4.95 -7.12
N SER A 128 -3.99 -4.91 -6.30
CA SER A 128 -5.18 -5.77 -6.42
C SER A 128 -4.89 -7.27 -6.35
N HIS A 129 -3.72 -7.65 -5.85
CA HIS A 129 -3.30 -9.04 -5.72
C HIS A 129 -2.86 -9.35 -4.30
N ARG A 130 -3.53 -10.34 -3.70
CA ARG A 130 -3.23 -10.88 -2.38
C ARG A 130 -2.00 -11.78 -2.44
N VAL A 131 -0.95 -11.41 -1.72
CA VAL A 131 0.27 -12.18 -1.57
C VAL A 131 0.40 -12.65 -0.13
N PRO A 132 0.50 -13.97 0.12
CA PRO A 132 0.89 -14.50 1.42
C PRO A 132 2.27 -13.98 1.84
N LEU A 133 2.42 -13.60 3.12
CA LEU A 133 3.70 -13.13 3.65
C LEU A 133 4.81 -14.18 3.50
N MET A 134 4.46 -15.46 3.55
CA MET A 134 5.44 -16.54 3.35
C MET A 134 5.99 -16.58 1.92
N ASP A 135 5.18 -16.32 0.90
CA ASP A 135 5.63 -16.25 -0.50
C ASP A 135 6.60 -15.07 -0.69
N TYR A 136 6.32 -13.97 0.01
CA TYR A 136 7.20 -12.80 0.07
C TYR A 136 8.57 -13.13 0.69
N ILE A 137 8.57 -13.87 1.81
CA ILE A 137 9.81 -14.32 2.47
C ILE A 137 10.57 -15.29 1.58
N GLN A 138 9.89 -16.27 0.97
CA GLN A 138 10.53 -17.25 0.07
C GLN A 138 11.18 -16.58 -1.15
N ALA A 139 10.51 -15.60 -1.75
CA ALA A 139 11.07 -14.82 -2.85
C ALA A 139 12.33 -14.05 -2.40
N LEU A 140 12.33 -13.53 -1.17
CA LEU A 140 13.50 -12.87 -0.58
C LEU A 140 14.65 -13.85 -0.28
N GLU A 141 14.37 -15.00 0.30
CA GLU A 141 15.36 -16.06 0.56
C GLU A 141 16.04 -16.50 -0.75
N LYS A 142 15.25 -16.67 -1.81
CA LYS A 142 15.74 -17.02 -3.14
C LYS A 142 16.66 -15.92 -3.71
N ALA A 143 16.26 -14.65 -3.59
CA ALA A 143 17.05 -13.52 -4.07
C ALA A 143 18.36 -13.34 -3.28
N LEU A 144 18.35 -13.63 -1.97
CA LEU A 144 19.53 -13.57 -1.11
C LEU A 144 20.41 -14.82 -1.22
N GLY A 145 19.86 -15.96 -1.62
CA GLY A 145 20.52 -17.26 -1.58
C GLY A 145 20.70 -17.79 -0.15
N LYS A 146 19.83 -17.37 0.78
CA LYS A 146 19.95 -17.66 2.22
C LYS A 146 18.57 -17.87 2.83
N GLN A 147 18.42 -18.91 3.64
CA GLN A 147 17.17 -19.21 4.37
C GLN A 147 17.02 -18.28 5.56
N ALA A 148 15.79 -17.86 5.84
CA ALA A 148 15.45 -17.02 6.97
C ALA A 148 15.19 -17.88 8.21
N GLU A 149 15.72 -17.46 9.35
CA GLU A 149 15.25 -17.95 10.65
C GLU A 149 13.99 -17.16 11.04
N LEU A 150 12.89 -17.85 11.34
CA LEU A 150 11.59 -17.21 11.57
C LEU A 150 11.24 -17.20 13.06
N ASP A 151 10.94 -16.02 13.60
CA ASP A 151 10.32 -15.86 14.91
C ASP A 151 8.80 -15.67 14.74
N LEU A 152 8.04 -16.74 14.96
CA LEU A 152 6.58 -16.75 14.76
C LEU A 152 5.85 -16.12 15.95
N LEU A 153 5.33 -14.92 15.75
CA LEU A 153 4.70 -14.10 16.77
C LEU A 153 3.16 -14.10 16.65
N PRO A 154 2.41 -13.82 17.73
CA PRO A 154 0.97 -13.60 17.67
C PRO A 154 0.61 -12.38 16.79
N MET A 155 -0.68 -12.16 16.53
CA MET A 155 -1.14 -10.97 15.81
C MET A 155 -0.78 -9.70 16.59
N GLN A 156 -0.34 -8.65 15.89
CA GLN A 156 -0.09 -7.35 16.50
C GLN A 156 -1.39 -6.54 16.60
N ASP A 157 -1.58 -5.85 17.74
CA ASP A 157 -2.72 -4.96 17.94
C ASP A 157 -2.73 -3.83 16.90
N GLY A 158 -3.90 -3.58 16.32
CA GLY A 158 -4.09 -2.55 15.31
C GLY A 158 -3.63 -2.93 13.89
N ASP A 159 -3.23 -4.18 13.67
CA ASP A 159 -2.95 -4.72 12.32
C ASP A 159 -4.14 -5.54 11.78
N VAL A 160 -4.14 -5.81 10.48
CA VAL A 160 -5.18 -6.55 9.77
C VAL A 160 -4.64 -7.85 9.18
N ARG A 161 -5.48 -8.88 9.12
CA ARG A 161 -5.06 -10.19 8.57
C ARG A 161 -4.78 -10.12 7.07
N ALA A 162 -5.63 -9.42 6.34
CA ALA A 162 -5.59 -9.35 4.89
C ALA A 162 -5.86 -7.92 4.40
N THR A 163 -5.18 -7.54 3.32
CA THR A 163 -5.45 -6.31 2.56
C THR A 163 -5.52 -6.65 1.09
N GLU A 164 -6.44 -6.02 0.38
CA GLU A 164 -6.63 -6.15 -1.07
C GLU A 164 -7.33 -4.87 -1.53
N ALA A 165 -6.72 -4.14 -2.46
CA ALA A 165 -7.28 -2.91 -3.01
C ALA A 165 -8.27 -3.22 -4.13
N ASP A 166 -9.45 -2.60 -4.11
CA ASP A 166 -10.25 -2.46 -5.33
C ASP A 166 -9.67 -1.29 -6.12
N LEU A 167 -9.14 -1.56 -7.32
CA LEU A 167 -8.52 -0.56 -8.20
C LEU A 167 -9.43 -0.14 -9.37
N THR A 168 -10.68 -0.60 -9.39
CA THR A 168 -11.61 -0.39 -10.52
C THR A 168 -11.71 1.10 -10.90
N ALA A 169 -11.80 2.00 -9.91
CA ALA A 169 -11.91 3.43 -10.16
C ALA A 169 -10.63 4.04 -10.76
N LEU A 170 -9.47 3.70 -10.20
CA LEU A 170 -8.18 4.22 -10.67
C LEU A 170 -7.81 3.66 -12.06
N GLU A 171 -8.17 2.40 -12.32
CA GLU A 171 -8.03 1.76 -13.63
C GLU A 171 -8.94 2.43 -14.67
N SER A 172 -10.21 2.66 -14.34
CA SER A 172 -11.17 3.31 -15.23
C SER A 172 -10.74 4.72 -15.63
N ASP A 173 -10.35 5.52 -14.63
CA ASP A 173 -10.13 6.96 -14.84
C ASP A 173 -8.72 7.24 -15.39
N PHE A 174 -7.72 6.42 -15.06
CA PHE A 174 -6.31 6.68 -15.40
C PHE A 174 -5.62 5.56 -16.15
N GLY A 175 -6.28 4.42 -16.37
CA GLY A 175 -5.65 3.24 -16.97
C GLY A 175 -4.56 2.63 -16.09
N TYR A 176 -4.56 2.91 -14.78
CA TYR A 176 -3.58 2.38 -13.84
C TYR A 176 -3.68 0.85 -13.78
N ARG A 177 -2.58 0.18 -14.13
CA ARG A 177 -2.46 -1.28 -14.06
C ARG A 177 -1.04 -1.62 -13.60
N PRO A 178 -0.84 -2.02 -12.34
CA PRO A 178 0.46 -2.41 -11.82
C PRO A 178 0.94 -3.68 -12.54
N LYS A 179 2.24 -3.74 -12.87
CA LYS A 179 2.79 -4.83 -13.72
C LYS A 179 3.97 -5.54 -13.08
N MET A 180 4.53 -5.02 -11.99
CA MET A 180 5.70 -5.63 -11.38
C MET A 180 5.35 -7.00 -10.76
N LYS A 181 6.06 -8.03 -11.19
CA LYS A 181 6.00 -9.35 -10.54
C LYS A 181 6.74 -9.30 -9.21
N LEU A 182 6.23 -10.02 -8.22
CA LEU A 182 6.77 -10.00 -6.86
C LEU A 182 8.26 -10.36 -6.82
N GLU A 183 8.63 -11.46 -7.45
CA GLU A 183 10.01 -11.98 -7.45
C GLU A 183 10.96 -11.00 -8.14
N GLU A 184 10.52 -10.36 -9.22
CA GLU A 184 11.31 -9.36 -9.93
C GLU A 184 11.51 -8.11 -9.07
N GLY A 185 10.45 -7.60 -8.44
CA GLY A 185 10.52 -6.44 -7.56
C GLY A 185 11.43 -6.69 -6.35
N ILE A 186 11.35 -7.88 -5.75
CA ILE A 186 12.21 -8.29 -4.63
C ILE A 186 13.67 -8.42 -5.09
N GLN A 187 13.93 -9.03 -6.25
CA GLN A 187 15.29 -9.13 -6.78
C GLN A 187 15.90 -7.74 -6.98
N ARG A 188 15.16 -6.81 -7.61
CA ARG A 188 15.62 -5.42 -7.81
C ARG A 188 15.92 -4.72 -6.47
N PHE A 189 15.11 -4.96 -5.44
CA PHE A 189 15.39 -4.44 -4.11
C PHE A 189 16.68 -5.03 -3.53
N VAL A 190 16.88 -6.35 -3.60
CA VAL A 190 18.07 -7.01 -3.07
C VAL A 190 19.34 -6.52 -3.78
N ASP A 191 19.29 -6.39 -5.10
CA ASP A 191 20.40 -5.86 -5.91
C ASP A 191 20.77 -4.44 -5.48
N TRP A 192 19.75 -3.59 -5.30
CA TRP A 192 19.94 -2.25 -4.75
C TRP A 192 20.53 -2.29 -3.34
N TYR A 193 19.99 -3.12 -2.45
CA TYR A 193 20.42 -3.21 -1.06
C TYR A 193 21.89 -3.60 -0.94
N ARG A 194 22.30 -4.66 -1.65
CA ARG A 194 23.69 -5.12 -1.69
C ARG A 194 24.63 -4.08 -2.26
N SER A 195 24.23 -3.41 -3.33
CA SER A 195 25.01 -2.33 -3.95
C SER A 195 25.19 -1.14 -2.99
N TYR A 196 24.11 -0.71 -2.33
CA TYR A 196 24.10 0.46 -1.47
C TYR A 196 24.83 0.22 -0.13
N TYR A 197 24.58 -0.93 0.50
CA TYR A 197 25.19 -1.30 1.80
C TYR A 197 26.50 -2.05 1.70
N LYS A 198 26.92 -2.47 0.49
CA LYS A 198 28.10 -3.33 0.24
C LYS A 198 28.04 -4.63 1.06
N ALA A 199 26.87 -5.26 1.06
CA ALA A 199 26.52 -6.45 1.84
C ALA A 199 26.21 -7.66 0.95
#